data_AF-A0A6J6XXH3-F1
#
_entry.id   AF-A0A6J6XXH3-F1
#
_cell.length_a   1.000
_cell.length_b   1.000
_cell.length_c   1.000
_cell.angle_alpha   90.00
_cell.angle_beta   90.00
_cell.angle_gamma   90.00
#
_symmetry.space_group_name_H-M   'P 1'
#
loop_
_entity.id
_entity.type
_entity.pdbx_description
1 polymer ?
#
loop_
_entity_poly.entity_id
_entity_poly.type
_entity_poly.pdbx_seq_one_letter_code
_entity_poly.pdbx_strand_id
1 'polypeptide(L)'
;MLCVCAAVGADALIDVAAALVPSRRVAAVTAVLAIFFALLPLNEVRANRRSIDAHAVRRNETNGMALLGSLPKNCVLWAYWDLRTELFYLRYVEHVRPDVTILDHRSTALLGSSFAVSATSLYDGITSSALYRGRPVCFVPFPGERASSDTVVATALTRTDRPWGLSYRTPGEVYLLERRPSS
;
A
#
# COMPACT_ATOMS: atom_id res chain seq x y z
N MET A 1 -19.38 6.30 -25.51
CA MET A 1 -18.91 5.27 -26.47
C MET A 1 -19.35 3.86 -26.08
N LEU A 2 -19.29 3.46 -24.80
CA LEU A 2 -19.85 2.17 -24.32
C LEU A 2 -21.36 1.96 -24.57
N CYS A 3 -22.19 3.01 -24.54
CA CYS A 3 -23.63 2.89 -24.78
C CYS A 3 -24.02 2.55 -26.23
N VAL A 4 -23.20 2.91 -27.22
CA VAL A 4 -23.49 2.65 -28.64
C VAL A 4 -23.17 1.20 -29.00
N CYS A 5 -22.11 0.62 -28.43
CA CYS A 5 -21.78 -0.79 -28.62
C CYS A 5 -22.80 -1.73 -27.95
N ALA A 6 -23.42 -1.30 -26.84
CA ALA A 6 -24.46 -2.08 -26.17
C ALA A 6 -25.78 -2.12 -26.97
N ALA A 7 -26.14 -1.02 -27.65
CA ALA A 7 -27.34 -0.96 -28.49
C ALA A 7 -27.21 -1.85 -29.74
N VAL A 8 -26.06 -1.79 -30.42
CA VAL A 8 -25.80 -2.62 -31.61
C VAL A 8 -25.72 -4.12 -31.25
N GLY A 9 -25.20 -4.46 -30.07
CA GLY A 9 -25.18 -5.83 -29.57
C GLY A 9 -26.56 -6.38 -29.20
N ALA A 10 -27.47 -5.53 -28.73
CA ALA A 10 -28.83 -5.92 -28.35
C ALA A 10 -29.69 -6.26 -29.57
N ASP A 11 -29.61 -5.49 -30.66
CA ASP A 11 -30.35 -5.77 -31.90
C ASP A 11 -29.90 -7.10 -32.54
N ALA A 12 -28.60 -7.36 -32.59
CA ALA A 12 -28.07 -8.64 -33.09
C ALA A 12 -28.50 -9.85 -32.23
N LEU A 13 -28.60 -9.67 -30.91
CA LEU A 13 -29.11 -10.69 -29.98
C LEU A 13 -30.62 -10.94 -30.16
N ILE A 14 -31.40 -9.89 -30.42
CA ILE A 14 -32.83 -9.99 -30.73
C ILE A 14 -33.06 -10.73 -32.04
N ASP A 15 -32.26 -10.46 -33.07
CA ASP A 15 -32.38 -11.12 -34.37
C ASP A 15 -32.03 -12.62 -34.29
N VAL A 16 -31.00 -12.98 -33.52
CA VAL A 16 -30.64 -14.39 -33.25
C VAL A 16 -31.73 -15.08 -32.41
N ALA A 17 -32.30 -14.40 -31.41
CA ALA A 17 -33.39 -14.94 -30.59
C ALA A 17 -34.71 -15.08 -31.37
N ALA A 18 -35.01 -14.15 -32.28
CA ALA A 18 -36.19 -14.19 -33.13
C ALA A 18 -36.10 -15.28 -34.22
N ALA A 19 -34.89 -15.63 -34.65
CA ALA A 19 -34.65 -16.78 -35.53
C ALA A 19 -34.91 -18.14 -34.84
N LEU A 20 -34.76 -18.19 -33.51
CA LEU A 20 -34.90 -19.41 -32.71
C LEU A 20 -36.28 -19.55 -32.03
N VAL A 21 -37.06 -18.46 -31.92
CA VAL A 21 -38.34 -18.46 -31.19
C VAL A 21 -39.45 -17.75 -31.98
N PRO A 22 -40.61 -18.38 -32.23
CA PRO A 22 -41.60 -17.91 -33.21
C PRO A 22 -42.39 -16.66 -32.80
N SER A 23 -42.26 -16.15 -31.57
CA SER A 23 -42.99 -14.94 -31.15
C SER A 23 -42.04 -13.81 -30.75
N ARG A 24 -42.29 -12.61 -31.30
CA ARG A 24 -41.53 -11.39 -31.00
C ARG A 24 -41.54 -11.03 -29.51
N ARG A 25 -42.62 -11.35 -28.80
CA ARG A 25 -42.73 -11.13 -27.35
C ARG A 25 -41.75 -12.01 -26.57
N VAL A 26 -41.60 -13.28 -26.96
CA VAL A 26 -40.65 -14.18 -26.30
C VAL A 26 -39.20 -13.83 -26.67
N ALA A 27 -38.93 -13.45 -27.93
CA ALA A 27 -37.58 -12.99 -28.33
C ALA A 27 -37.11 -11.76 -27.53
N ALA A 28 -37.99 -10.78 -27.31
CA ALA A 28 -37.68 -9.61 -26.48
C ALA A 28 -37.38 -9.97 -25.03
N VAL A 29 -38.17 -10.88 -24.43
CA VAL A 29 -37.93 -11.37 -23.06
C VAL A 29 -36.60 -12.11 -22.97
N THR A 30 -36.28 -12.97 -23.94
CA THR A 30 -35.01 -13.70 -23.99
C THR A 30 -33.82 -12.76 -24.12
N ALA A 31 -33.91 -11.72 -24.96
CA ALA A 31 -32.83 -10.74 -25.11
C ALA A 31 -32.60 -9.92 -23.84
N VAL A 32 -33.67 -9.48 -23.16
CA VAL A 32 -33.56 -8.77 -21.87
C VAL A 32 -32.93 -9.67 -20.81
N LEU A 33 -33.34 -10.94 -20.72
CA LEU A 33 -32.75 -11.90 -19.81
C LEU A 33 -31.28 -12.15 -20.16
N ALA A 34 -30.93 -12.33 -21.43
CA ALA A 34 -29.55 -12.52 -21.88
C ALA A 34 -28.64 -11.33 -21.50
N ILE A 35 -29.12 -10.10 -21.69
CA ILE A 35 -28.41 -8.89 -21.26
C ILE A 35 -28.28 -8.86 -19.73
N PHE A 36 -29.35 -9.16 -19.00
CA PHE A 36 -29.31 -9.20 -17.54
C PHE A 36 -28.30 -10.23 -17.02
N PHE A 37 -28.29 -11.44 -17.59
CA PHE A 37 -27.32 -12.49 -17.25
C PHE A 37 -25.89 -12.16 -17.69
N ALA A 38 -25.70 -11.44 -18.79
CA ALA A 38 -24.38 -10.96 -19.21
C ALA A 38 -23.82 -9.84 -18.29
N LEU A 39 -24.70 -9.05 -17.66
CA LEU A 39 -24.31 -7.95 -16.77
C LEU A 39 -24.08 -8.39 -15.31
N LEU A 40 -24.69 -9.49 -14.88
CA LEU A 40 -24.48 -10.09 -13.55
C LEU A 40 -22.99 -10.29 -13.19
N PRO A 41 -22.15 -10.96 -14.01
CA PRO A 41 -20.74 -11.17 -13.68
C PRO A 41 -19.94 -9.87 -13.60
N LEU A 42 -20.31 -8.82 -14.34
CA LEU A 42 -19.66 -7.52 -14.26
C LEU A 42 -19.92 -6.82 -12.92
N ASN A 43 -21.14 -6.93 -12.39
CA ASN A 43 -21.48 -6.38 -11.08
C ASN A 43 -20.81 -7.15 -9.95
N GLU A 44 -20.74 -8.48 -10.03
CA GLU A 44 -19.99 -9.30 -9.07
C GLU A 44 -18.49 -9.00 -9.10
N VAL A 45 -17.89 -8.88 -10.28
CA VAL A 45 -16.47 -8.51 -10.40
C VAL A 45 -16.21 -7.13 -9.80
N ARG A 46 -17.10 -6.15 -10.02
CA ARG A 46 -16.97 -4.81 -9.42
C ARG A 46 -17.16 -4.83 -7.91
N ALA A 47 -18.16 -5.56 -7.40
CA ALA A 47 -18.42 -5.70 -5.98
C ALA A 47 -17.26 -6.41 -5.28
N ASN A 48 -16.74 -7.49 -5.88
CA ASN A 48 -15.58 -8.23 -5.39
C ASN A 48 -14.33 -7.36 -5.40
N ARG A 49 -14.08 -6.58 -6.46
CA ARG A 49 -12.95 -5.63 -6.49
C ARG A 49 -13.07 -4.58 -5.37
N ARG A 50 -14.24 -3.95 -5.21
CA ARG A 50 -14.47 -2.99 -4.11
C ARG A 50 -14.29 -3.61 -2.73
N SER A 51 -14.76 -4.83 -2.54
CA SER A 51 -14.58 -5.60 -1.31
C SER A 51 -13.09 -5.86 -1.04
N ILE A 52 -12.35 -6.36 -2.04
CA ILE A 52 -10.91 -6.61 -1.97
C ILE A 52 -10.15 -5.31 -1.65
N ASP A 53 -10.47 -4.22 -2.34
CA ASP A 53 -9.87 -2.92 -2.13
C ASP A 53 -10.15 -2.42 -0.70
N ALA A 54 -11.40 -2.51 -0.21
CA ALA A 54 -11.76 -2.11 1.15
C ALA A 54 -11.11 -3.00 2.23
N HIS A 55 -10.92 -4.29 1.97
CA HIS A 55 -10.17 -5.18 2.85
C HIS A 55 -8.68 -4.88 2.86
N ALA A 56 -8.10 -4.53 1.71
CA ALA A 56 -6.70 -4.10 1.60
C ALA A 56 -6.47 -2.79 2.35
N VAL A 57 -7.34 -1.78 2.16
CA VAL A 57 -7.27 -0.48 2.84
C VAL A 57 -7.32 -0.64 4.36
N ARG A 58 -8.35 -1.30 4.90
CA ARG A 58 -8.48 -1.51 6.36
C ARG A 58 -7.31 -2.28 6.96
N ARG A 59 -6.74 -3.23 6.20
CA ARG A 59 -5.57 -3.98 6.64
C ARG A 59 -4.33 -3.10 6.69
N ASN A 60 -4.12 -2.26 5.68
CA ASN A 60 -2.99 -1.34 5.63
C ASN A 60 -3.10 -0.31 6.77
N GLU A 61 -4.28 0.21 7.05
CA GLU A 61 -4.54 1.08 8.21
C GLU A 61 -4.19 0.38 9.52
N THR A 62 -4.72 -0.83 9.76
CA THR A 62 -4.47 -1.60 10.99
C THR A 62 -2.98 -1.83 11.23
N ASN A 63 -2.27 -2.24 10.17
CA ASN A 63 -0.84 -2.52 10.25
C ASN A 63 0.00 -1.24 10.36
N GLY A 64 -0.38 -0.17 9.68
CA GLY A 64 0.26 1.14 9.80
C GLY A 64 0.11 1.69 11.22
N MET A 65 -1.06 1.54 11.84
CA MET A 65 -1.26 1.87 13.26
C MET A 65 -0.42 1.01 14.20
N ALA A 66 -0.35 -0.31 13.96
CA ALA A 66 0.49 -1.21 14.77
C ALA A 66 1.98 -0.86 14.66
N LEU A 67 2.44 -0.58 13.43
CA LEU A 67 3.81 -0.13 13.16
C LEU A 67 4.09 1.18 13.89
N LEU A 68 3.28 2.22 13.65
CA LEU A 68 3.43 3.51 14.33
C LEU A 68 3.32 3.38 15.86
N GLY A 69 2.48 2.48 16.37
CA GLY A 69 2.33 2.21 17.81
C GLY A 69 3.57 1.63 18.47
N SER A 70 4.35 0.82 17.74
CA SER A 70 5.58 0.19 18.22
C SER A 70 6.78 1.14 18.30
N LEU A 71 6.71 2.31 17.66
CA LEU A 71 7.83 3.23 17.56
C LEU A 71 8.09 4.00 18.87
N PRO A 72 9.35 4.29 19.22
CA PRO A 72 9.70 5.18 20.32
C PRO A 72 9.05 6.56 20.16
N LYS A 73 8.88 7.28 21.27
CA LYS A 73 8.40 8.67 21.23
C LYS A 73 9.40 9.57 20.50
N ASN A 74 8.90 10.55 19.73
CA ASN A 74 9.71 11.54 19.01
C ASN A 74 10.72 10.94 18.01
N CYS A 75 10.52 9.71 17.52
CA CYS A 75 11.45 9.10 16.58
C CYS A 75 11.34 9.69 15.17
N VAL A 76 12.39 9.45 14.38
CA VAL A 76 12.39 9.63 12.93
C VAL A 76 12.30 8.25 12.30
N LEU A 77 11.19 7.98 11.63
CA LEU A 77 10.99 6.77 10.86
C LEU A 77 11.40 7.03 9.42
N TRP A 78 12.34 6.24 8.89
CA TRP A 78 12.60 6.18 7.46
C TRP A 78 11.88 4.98 6.84
N ALA A 79 11.12 5.22 5.78
CA ALA A 79 10.31 4.21 5.09
C ALA A 79 10.45 4.32 3.56
N TYR A 80 10.35 3.19 2.87
CA TYR A 80 10.34 3.15 1.40
C TYR A 80 9.05 3.74 0.80
N TRP A 81 9.06 3.96 -0.52
CA TRP A 81 7.98 4.62 -1.26
C TRP A 81 6.65 3.87 -1.20
N ASP A 82 6.69 2.56 -1.04
CA ASP A 82 5.54 1.65 -0.94
C ASP A 82 4.78 1.81 0.39
N LEU A 83 5.46 2.24 1.45
CA LEU A 83 4.88 2.53 2.76
C LEU A 83 4.44 3.96 2.96
N ARG A 84 5.01 4.84 2.17
CA ARG A 84 4.91 6.28 2.39
C ARG A 84 3.46 6.73 2.41
N THR A 85 2.66 6.30 1.45
CA THR A 85 1.29 6.83 1.26
C THR A 85 0.43 6.58 2.49
N GLU A 86 0.40 5.34 2.98
CA GLU A 86 -0.41 4.97 4.14
C GLU A 86 0.12 5.59 5.42
N LEU A 87 1.44 5.57 5.63
CA LEU A 87 2.02 6.17 6.83
C LEU A 87 1.85 7.70 6.85
N PHE A 88 1.95 8.37 5.69
CA PHE A 88 1.70 9.80 5.58
C PHE A 88 0.23 10.12 5.81
N TYR A 89 -0.69 9.31 5.27
CA TYR A 89 -2.11 9.50 5.50
C TYR A 89 -2.44 9.39 7.00
N LEU A 90 -2.02 8.30 7.64
CA LEU A 90 -2.20 8.12 9.09
C LEU A 90 -1.60 9.28 9.89
N ARG A 91 -0.37 9.70 9.58
CA ARG A 91 0.35 10.73 10.35
C ARG A 91 -0.16 12.16 10.10
N TYR A 92 -0.35 12.54 8.84
CA TYR A 92 -0.59 13.94 8.46
C TYR A 92 -2.07 14.25 8.21
N VAL A 93 -2.88 13.25 7.85
CA VAL A 93 -4.33 13.40 7.65
C VAL A 93 -5.10 12.96 8.89
N GLU A 94 -4.82 11.77 9.43
CA GLU A 94 -5.53 11.24 10.60
C GLU A 94 -4.88 11.62 11.94
N HIS A 95 -3.73 12.29 11.92
CA HIS A 95 -2.99 12.72 13.11
C HIS A 95 -2.61 11.58 14.06
N VAL A 96 -2.45 10.36 13.56
CA VAL A 96 -1.94 9.21 14.33
C VAL A 96 -0.44 9.39 14.61
N ARG A 97 -0.04 9.27 15.88
CA ARG A 97 1.34 9.43 16.36
C ARG A 97 2.01 10.71 15.82
N PRO A 98 1.49 11.90 16.18
CA PRO A 98 2.00 13.16 15.66
C PRO A 98 3.44 13.47 16.10
N ASP A 99 3.96 12.75 17.09
CA ASP A 99 5.34 12.84 17.54
C ASP A 99 6.36 12.15 16.60
N VAL A 100 5.90 11.26 15.73
CA VAL A 100 6.76 10.56 14.77
C VAL A 100 6.96 11.42 13.52
N THR A 101 8.22 11.60 13.11
CA THR A 101 8.54 12.21 11.80
C THR A 101 8.83 11.11 10.79
N ILE A 102 8.18 11.16 9.63
CA ILE A 102 8.32 10.15 8.59
C ILE A 102 9.12 10.74 7.43
N LEU A 103 10.24 10.09 7.11
CA LEU A 103 11.09 10.39 5.97
C LEU A 103 10.98 9.27 4.93
N ASP A 104 11.21 9.64 3.68
CA ASP A 104 11.20 8.72 2.55
C ASP A 104 12.48 8.83 1.70
N HIS A 105 12.55 8.00 0.65
CA HIS A 105 13.61 8.06 -0.36
C HIS A 105 13.73 9.41 -1.10
N ARG A 106 12.76 10.33 -1.03
CA ARG A 106 12.90 11.68 -1.60
C ARG A 106 13.50 12.65 -0.59
N SER A 107 13.29 12.37 0.68
CA SER A 107 13.87 13.11 1.80
C SER A 107 15.39 12.95 1.87
N THR A 108 15.96 11.91 1.27
CA THR A 108 17.42 11.66 1.19
C THR A 108 18.16 12.76 0.44
N ALA A 109 17.52 13.38 -0.57
CA ALA A 109 18.08 14.56 -1.24
C ALA A 109 18.29 15.74 -0.27
N LEU A 110 17.42 15.88 0.75
CA LEU A 110 17.57 16.89 1.81
C LEU A 110 18.66 16.52 2.82
N LEU A 111 19.03 15.24 2.91
CA LEU A 111 20.09 14.72 3.76
C LEU A 111 21.45 14.69 3.04
N GLY A 112 21.52 15.15 1.78
CA GLY A 112 22.75 15.19 1.00
C GLY A 112 23.24 13.84 0.49
N SER A 113 22.40 12.79 0.51
CA SER A 113 22.77 11.44 0.03
C SER A 113 22.16 11.11 -1.32
N SER A 114 22.92 10.40 -2.17
CA SER A 114 22.43 9.89 -3.46
C SER A 114 21.60 8.62 -3.27
N PHE A 115 20.72 8.31 -4.23
CA PHE A 115 19.64 7.29 -4.18
C PHE A 115 20.02 5.86 -3.69
N ALA A 116 21.29 5.53 -3.53
CA ALA A 116 21.77 4.25 -3.00
C ALA A 116 22.14 4.36 -1.51
N VAL A 117 21.16 4.73 -0.67
CA VAL A 117 21.40 4.97 0.75
C VAL A 117 21.25 3.68 1.54
N SER A 118 22.36 3.14 2.05
CA SER A 118 22.34 2.08 3.05
C SER A 118 21.73 2.58 4.36
N ALA A 119 21.22 1.67 5.21
CA ALA A 119 20.78 1.99 6.57
C ALA A 119 21.79 2.85 7.36
N THR A 120 23.10 2.60 7.20
CA THR A 120 24.18 3.39 7.82
C THR A 120 24.21 4.83 7.31
N SER A 121 24.18 5.03 6.00
CA SER A 121 24.23 6.38 5.42
C SER A 121 22.95 7.18 5.68
N LEU A 122 21.81 6.49 5.82
CA LEU A 122 20.57 7.10 6.32
C LEU A 122 20.71 7.53 7.77
N TYR A 123 21.23 6.65 8.63
CA TYR A 123 21.45 6.95 10.04
C TYR A 123 22.38 8.16 10.21
N ASP A 124 23.52 8.18 9.52
CA ASP A 124 24.49 9.28 9.59
C ASP A 124 23.87 10.59 9.04
N GLY A 125 23.13 10.54 7.94
CA GLY A 125 22.44 11.71 7.38
C GLY A 125 21.38 12.29 8.33
N ILE A 126 20.56 11.43 8.94
CA ILE A 126 19.52 11.86 9.89
C ILE A 126 20.16 12.42 11.17
N THR A 127 21.16 11.74 11.72
CA THR A 127 21.79 12.16 12.99
C THR A 127 22.68 13.39 12.85
N SER A 128 23.26 13.63 11.68
CA SER A 128 24.03 14.85 11.38
C SER A 128 23.13 16.07 11.15
N SER A 129 21.91 15.87 10.64
CA SER A 129 20.92 16.93 10.41
C SER A 129 20.55 17.66 11.71
N ALA A 130 20.64 18.99 11.68
CA ALA A 130 20.23 19.83 12.81
C ALA A 130 18.74 19.66 13.19
N LEU A 131 17.89 19.27 12.24
CA LEU A 131 16.46 19.09 12.44
C LEU A 131 16.11 17.80 13.21
N TYR A 132 16.98 16.80 13.12
CA TYR A 132 16.68 15.44 13.60
C TYR A 132 17.69 14.92 14.62
N ARG A 133 18.74 15.69 14.90
CA ARG A 133 19.77 15.34 15.89
C ARG A 133 19.14 14.99 17.24
N GLY A 134 19.63 13.89 17.82
CA GLY A 134 19.20 13.41 19.14
C GLY A 134 17.86 12.65 19.15
N ARG A 135 17.22 12.48 18.00
CA ARG A 135 15.99 11.70 17.88
C ARG A 135 16.32 10.24 17.56
N PRO A 136 15.57 9.27 18.14
CA PRO A 136 15.72 7.86 17.76
C PRO A 136 15.46 7.67 16.27
N VAL A 137 16.31 6.90 15.59
CA VAL A 137 16.16 6.62 14.15
C VAL A 137 15.62 5.20 13.98
N CYS A 138 14.45 5.10 13.37
CA CYS A 138 13.81 3.82 13.06
C CYS A 138 13.84 3.60 11.55
N PHE A 139 14.00 2.35 11.15
CA PHE A 139 14.20 1.96 9.78
C PHE A 139 13.36 0.75 9.42
N VAL A 140 12.70 0.82 8.26
CA VAL A 140 11.99 -0.30 7.66
C VAL A 140 12.74 -0.73 6.40
N PRO A 141 13.49 -1.85 6.43
CA PRO A 141 14.33 -2.27 5.32
C PRO A 141 13.52 -2.69 4.12
N PHE A 142 14.13 -2.53 2.94
CA PHE A 142 13.64 -3.21 1.75
C PHE A 142 13.96 -4.72 1.84
N PRO A 143 13.16 -5.58 1.20
CA PRO A 143 13.48 -6.99 1.05
C PRO A 143 14.90 -7.24 0.53
N GLY A 144 15.70 -7.99 1.29
CA GLY A 144 17.09 -8.30 0.95
C GLY A 144 18.11 -7.25 1.43
N GLU A 145 17.66 -6.14 1.99
CA GLU A 145 18.53 -5.16 2.65
C GLU A 145 18.86 -5.63 4.07
N ARG A 146 20.13 -5.51 4.46
CA ARG A 146 20.57 -5.79 5.82
C ARG A 146 20.44 -4.53 6.66
N ALA A 147 19.64 -4.59 7.72
CA ALA A 147 19.50 -3.50 8.67
C ALA A 147 20.74 -3.31 9.58
N SER A 148 21.66 -4.29 9.64
CA SER A 148 22.88 -4.24 10.45
C SER A 148 24.14 -4.04 9.62
N SER A 149 25.11 -3.31 10.20
CA SER A 149 26.45 -3.10 9.65
C SER A 149 27.51 -3.09 10.76
N ASP A 150 28.78 -2.92 10.41
CA ASP A 150 29.86 -2.81 11.40
C ASP A 150 29.76 -1.58 12.30
N THR A 151 29.01 -0.56 11.87
CA THR A 151 28.88 0.73 12.56
C THR A 151 27.51 0.94 13.21
N VAL A 152 26.47 0.21 12.79
CA VAL A 152 25.09 0.36 13.26
C VAL A 152 24.49 -0.99 13.64
N VAL A 153 23.93 -1.06 14.85
CA VAL A 153 23.12 -2.18 15.35
C VAL A 153 21.66 -1.89 15.06
N ALA A 154 20.96 -2.89 14.55
CA ALA A 154 19.53 -2.87 14.34
C ALA A 154 18.86 -3.75 15.39
N THR A 155 18.03 -3.14 16.23
CA THR A 155 17.20 -3.86 17.22
C THR A 155 15.78 -3.95 16.70
N ALA A 156 15.28 -5.17 16.50
CA ALA A 156 13.91 -5.36 16.06
C ALA A 156 12.93 -4.85 17.13
N LEU A 157 12.10 -3.88 16.78
CA LEU A 157 11.07 -3.30 17.64
C LEU A 157 9.76 -4.08 17.54
N THR A 158 9.40 -4.47 16.33
CA THR A 158 8.22 -5.28 16.07
C THR A 158 8.43 -6.08 14.80
N ARG A 159 7.86 -7.28 14.79
CA ARG A 159 7.75 -8.13 13.61
C ARG A 159 6.33 -7.98 13.10
N THR A 160 6.15 -7.46 11.89
CA THR A 160 4.83 -7.54 11.25
C THR A 160 4.68 -8.98 10.74
N ASP A 161 4.13 -9.83 11.59
CA ASP A 161 4.10 -11.29 11.53
C ASP A 161 3.13 -11.87 10.48
N ARG A 162 2.83 -11.14 9.38
CA ARG A 162 1.92 -11.65 8.35
C ARG A 162 2.50 -11.55 6.95
N PRO A 163 2.45 -12.63 6.14
CA PRO A 163 3.05 -12.68 4.80
C PRO A 163 2.46 -11.69 3.77
N TRP A 164 1.43 -10.91 4.14
CA TRP A 164 0.66 -10.03 3.24
C TRP A 164 0.07 -8.79 3.95
N GLY A 165 0.79 -8.26 4.94
CA GLY A 165 0.32 -7.14 5.77
C GLY A 165 0.99 -5.82 5.42
N LEU A 166 0.19 -4.79 5.08
CA LEU A 166 0.55 -3.60 4.27
C LEU A 166 0.77 -4.05 2.81
N SER A 167 0.82 -3.17 1.81
CA SER A 167 1.03 -3.54 0.40
C SER A 167 2.44 -4.13 0.11
N TYR A 168 3.00 -4.87 1.06
CA TYR A 168 4.27 -5.54 0.95
C TYR A 168 4.11 -6.87 0.25
N ARG A 169 5.06 -7.15 -0.65
CA ARG A 169 5.36 -8.50 -1.09
C ARG A 169 6.27 -9.27 -0.12
N THR A 170 6.58 -8.73 1.07
CA THR A 170 7.58 -9.36 1.96
C THR A 170 7.39 -8.98 3.43
N PRO A 171 7.50 -9.93 4.38
CA PRO A 171 7.52 -9.62 5.81
C PRO A 171 8.67 -8.64 6.13
N GLY A 172 8.38 -7.55 6.86
CA GLY A 172 9.38 -6.60 7.32
C GLY A 172 9.38 -6.49 8.84
N GLU A 173 10.56 -6.48 9.45
CA GLU A 173 10.71 -6.05 10.84
C GLU A 173 11.02 -4.56 10.86
N VAL A 174 10.50 -3.85 11.86
CA VAL A 174 10.91 -2.47 12.11
C VAL A 174 12.12 -2.51 13.01
N TYR A 175 13.18 -1.81 12.62
CA TYR A 175 14.41 -1.77 13.39
C TYR A 175 14.64 -0.40 13.99
N LEU A 176 15.01 -0.37 15.27
CA LEU A 176 15.67 0.77 15.89
C LEU A 176 17.15 0.71 15.51
N LEU A 177 17.68 1.78 14.93
CA LEU A 177 19.09 1.88 14.56
C LEU A 177 19.85 2.60 15.67
N GLU A 178 20.94 2.01 16.14
CA GLU A 178 21.83 2.57 17.15
C GLU A 178 23.29 2.45 16.70
N ARG A 179 24.12 3.46 16.97
CA ARG A 179 25.56 3.37 16.66
C ARG A 179 26.21 2.32 17.56
N ARG A 180 27.04 1.44 16.99
CA ARG A 180 27.87 0.55 17.82
C ARG A 180 28.81 1.39 18.71
N PRO A 181 28.96 1.04 20.00
CA PRO A 181 29.98 1.65 20.83
C PRO A 181 31.36 1.32 20.23
N SER A 182 32.19 2.35 20.04
CA SER A 182 33.60 2.16 19.68
C SER A 182 34.29 1.51 20.87
N SER A 183 34.74 0.27 20.70
CA SER A 183 35.56 -0.48 21.65
C SER A 183 36.88 0.23 21.92
#